data_AF-A0A183AGM4-F1
#
_entry.id   AF-A0A183AGM4-F1
#
_cell.length_a   1.000
_cell.length_b   1.000
_cell.length_c   1.000
_cell.angle_alpha   90.00
_cell.angle_beta   90.00
_cell.angle_gamma   90.00
#
_symmetry.space_group_name_H-M   'P 1'
#
loop_
_entity.id
_entity.type
_entity.pdbx_description
1 polymer ?
#
loop_
_entity_poly.entity_id
_entity_poly.type
_entity_poly.pdbx_seq_one_letter_code
_entity_poly.pdbx_strand_id
1 'polypeptide(L)'
;MLILLVLCLLSLERMGAATTKPELNSLVKKLWTLDRKEMQPLVQKQQLNKQGRVGFTRGTPPDEARASLFQGVNMNQLRKKRTIEAFFQLMDNYVPALGIRETMDTKEKSEVNAFLDAVVSTQVMQEAHQFLVSKRLSPAGKRDFKEQLYNIWFKFYRRNGQVLFVFISCVRLSY
;
A
#
# COMPACT_ATOMS: atom_id res chain seq x y z
N MET A 1 1.64 -0.18 4.89
CA MET A 1 0.38 0.53 4.54
C MET A 1 0.58 1.96 4.06
N LEU A 2 1.54 2.73 4.59
CA LEU A 2 1.91 4.06 4.08
C LEU A 2 2.24 4.10 2.56
N ILE A 3 2.79 3.04 1.97
CA ILE A 3 3.08 2.97 0.53
C ILE A 3 1.80 3.05 -0.33
N LEU A 4 0.70 2.42 0.09
CA LEU A 4 -0.58 2.51 -0.63
C LEU A 4 -1.21 3.91 -0.48
N LEU A 5 -1.03 4.58 0.66
CA LEU A 5 -1.44 5.98 0.82
C LEU A 5 -0.62 6.93 -0.04
N VAL A 6 0.71 6.77 -0.07
CA VAL A 6 1.61 7.60 -0.89
C VAL A 6 1.32 7.42 -2.38
N LEU A 7 1.09 6.19 -2.84
CA LEU A 7 0.69 5.94 -4.22
C LEU A 7 -0.74 6.41 -4.53
N CYS A 8 -1.67 6.37 -3.56
CA CYS A 8 -3.04 6.88 -3.74
C CYS A 8 -3.04 8.41 -3.88
N LEU A 9 -2.13 9.06 -3.16
CA LEU A 9 -1.88 10.49 -3.26
C LEU A 9 -1.18 10.83 -4.59
N LEU A 10 -0.12 10.09 -4.97
CA LEU A 10 0.64 10.34 -6.21
C LEU A 10 -0.12 10.00 -7.51
N SER A 11 -1.08 9.07 -7.46
CA SER A 11 -1.90 8.66 -8.63
C SER A 11 -3.00 9.66 -8.99
N LEU A 12 -3.29 10.63 -8.13
CA LEU A 12 -4.17 11.75 -8.45
C LEU A 12 -3.33 12.85 -9.10
N GLU A 13 -3.20 12.84 -10.42
CA GLU A 13 -2.55 13.91 -11.21
C GLU A 13 -3.08 15.32 -10.84
N ARG A 14 -4.31 15.39 -10.34
CA ARG A 14 -4.99 16.61 -9.88
C ARG A 14 -4.47 17.17 -8.55
N MET A 15 -3.73 16.41 -7.75
CA MET A 15 -3.18 16.92 -6.49
C MET A 15 -2.10 17.98 -6.70
N GLY A 16 -1.28 17.84 -7.75
CA GLY A 16 -0.17 18.77 -8.01
C GLY A 16 -0.66 20.20 -8.26
N ALA A 17 -1.86 20.36 -8.83
CA ALA A 17 -2.52 21.65 -9.01
C ALA A 17 -3.32 22.11 -7.78
N ALA A 18 -3.79 21.19 -6.94
CA ALA A 18 -4.71 21.48 -5.83
C ALA A 18 -4.03 21.65 -4.45
N THR A 19 -2.75 21.29 -4.32
CA THR A 19 -2.06 21.25 -3.02
C THR A 19 -0.66 21.86 -3.09
N THR A 20 -0.25 22.49 -2.00
CA THR A 20 1.11 23.03 -1.86
C THR A 20 2.04 22.03 -1.14
N LYS A 21 3.36 22.11 -1.41
CA LYS A 21 4.36 21.24 -0.74
C LYS A 21 4.28 21.30 0.80
N PRO A 22 4.10 22.46 1.45
CA PRO A 22 3.98 22.54 2.91
C PRO A 22 2.74 21.83 3.47
N GLU A 23 1.59 21.96 2.81
CA GLU A 23 0.35 21.28 3.21
C GLU A 23 0.50 19.76 3.14
N LEU A 24 1.08 19.25 2.05
CA LEU A 24 1.34 17.83 1.87
C LEU A 24 2.32 17.30 2.93
N ASN A 25 3.38 18.05 3.23
CA ASN A 25 4.32 17.69 4.29
C ASN A 25 3.65 17.62 5.66
N SER A 26 2.76 18.57 5.97
CA SER A 26 2.00 18.57 7.22
C SER A 26 1.10 17.34 7.33
N LEU A 27 0.35 17.03 6.25
CA LEU A 27 -0.48 15.83 6.18
C LEU A 27 0.34 14.57 6.39
N VAL A 28 1.43 14.37 5.63
CA VAL A 28 2.27 13.16 5.71
C VAL A 28 2.85 12.99 7.12
N LYS A 29 3.29 14.07 7.77
CA LYS A 29 3.75 14.02 9.18
C LYS A 29 2.65 13.57 10.14
N LYS A 30 1.42 14.07 9.95
CA LYS A 30 0.25 13.68 10.75
C LYS A 30 -0.05 12.20 10.55
N LEU A 31 -0.15 11.74 9.31
CA LEU A 31 -0.41 10.34 8.96
C LEU A 31 0.68 9.41 9.50
N TRP A 32 1.95 9.80 9.40
CA TRP A 32 3.09 9.06 9.95
C TRP A 32 2.98 8.88 11.47
N THR A 33 2.60 9.93 12.20
CA THR A 33 2.49 9.89 13.65
C THR A 33 1.38 8.93 14.09
N LEU A 34 0.25 8.97 13.40
CA LEU A 34 -0.88 8.07 13.64
C LEU A 34 -0.52 6.61 13.36
N ASP A 35 0.06 6.33 12.19
CA ASP A 35 0.47 4.97 11.82
C ASP A 35 1.55 4.42 12.75
N ARG A 36 2.55 5.25 13.11
CA ARG A 36 3.59 4.85 14.08
C ARG A 36 2.98 4.47 15.42
N LYS A 37 2.04 5.25 15.95
CA LYS A 37 1.39 4.95 17.23
C LYS A 37 0.68 3.59 17.21
N GLU A 38 0.01 3.26 16.10
CA GLU A 38 -0.67 1.98 15.95
C GLU A 38 0.30 0.80 15.70
N MET A 39 1.38 1.02 14.95
CA MET A 39 2.29 -0.04 14.52
C MET A 39 3.40 -0.33 15.53
N GLN A 40 3.88 0.67 16.28
CA GLN A 40 4.96 0.52 17.25
C GLN A 40 4.77 -0.65 18.22
N PRO A 41 3.62 -0.87 18.87
CA PRO A 41 3.45 -2.02 19.77
C PRO A 41 3.56 -3.38 19.07
N LEU A 42 3.31 -3.43 17.75
CA LEU A 42 3.37 -4.66 16.96
C LEU A 42 4.78 -4.98 16.48
N VAL A 43 5.62 -3.96 16.25
CA VAL A 43 6.96 -4.10 15.65
C VAL A 43 8.10 -3.78 16.61
N GLN A 44 7.83 -3.39 17.86
CA GLN A 44 8.86 -2.94 18.82
C GLN A 44 9.97 -3.99 19.04
N LYS A 45 9.61 -5.28 19.01
CA LYS A 45 10.55 -6.38 19.21
C LYS A 45 11.23 -6.84 17.92
N GLN A 46 10.85 -6.25 16.77
CA GLN A 46 11.42 -6.61 15.47
C GLN A 46 12.81 -5.99 15.33
N GLN A 47 13.83 -6.84 15.33
CA GLN A 47 15.20 -6.42 15.00
C GLN A 47 15.45 -6.65 13.50
N LEU A 48 16.16 -5.71 12.88
CA LEU A 48 16.58 -5.79 11.48
C LEU A 48 18.06 -6.10 11.42
N ASN A 49 18.41 -7.16 10.69
CA ASN A 49 19.79 -7.47 10.37
C ASN A 49 20.20 -6.69 9.10
N LYS A 50 20.63 -5.44 9.29
CA LYS A 50 20.99 -4.54 8.18
C LYS A 50 22.27 -4.96 7.46
N GLN A 51 23.11 -5.77 8.10
CA GLN A 51 24.37 -6.30 7.57
C GLN A 51 25.31 -5.21 7.05
N GLY A 52 26.21 -5.54 6.13
CA GLY A 52 27.21 -4.62 5.61
C GLY A 52 26.64 -3.67 4.55
N ARG A 53 27.17 -2.45 4.53
CA ARG A 53 26.87 -1.48 3.48
C ARG A 53 27.73 -1.81 2.26
N VAL A 54 27.09 -2.05 1.12
CA VAL A 54 27.79 -2.20 -0.15
C VAL A 54 28.46 -0.87 -0.53
N GLY A 55 29.78 -0.88 -0.71
CA GLY A 55 30.55 0.26 -1.19
C GLY A 55 30.39 0.48 -2.70
N PHE A 56 30.55 1.72 -3.16
CA PHE A 56 30.54 2.02 -4.60
C PHE A 56 31.90 1.66 -5.21
N THR A 57 32.06 0.44 -5.69
CA THR A 57 33.27 -0.05 -6.36
C THR A 57 33.01 -0.23 -7.87
N ARG A 58 34.04 -0.05 -8.70
CA ARG A 58 33.97 -0.43 -10.12
C ARG A 58 33.95 -1.95 -10.21
N GLY A 59 32.82 -2.53 -10.62
CA GLY A 59 32.63 -3.98 -10.77
C GLY A 59 31.38 -4.47 -10.03
N THR A 60 31.18 -5.78 -9.96
CA THR A 60 30.12 -6.39 -9.13
C THR A 60 30.56 -6.36 -7.66
N PRO A 61 29.91 -5.60 -6.78
CA PRO A 61 30.27 -5.58 -5.38
C PRO A 61 30.05 -6.96 -4.74
N PRO A 62 30.92 -7.40 -3.82
CA PRO A 62 30.68 -8.62 -3.07
C PRO A 62 29.39 -8.51 -2.24
N ASP A 63 28.74 -9.65 -2.01
CA ASP A 63 27.56 -9.71 -1.14
C ASP A 63 27.95 -9.50 0.33
N GLU A 64 27.65 -8.30 0.82
CA GLU A 64 27.82 -7.86 2.21
C GLU A 64 26.59 -8.17 3.08
N ALA A 65 25.59 -8.88 2.55
CA ALA A 65 24.29 -9.11 3.16
C ALA A 65 23.80 -10.58 3.05
N ARG A 66 24.68 -11.54 3.36
CA ARG A 66 24.46 -12.99 3.23
C ARG A 66 23.30 -13.59 4.07
N ALA A 67 22.90 -12.93 5.14
CA ALA A 67 21.81 -13.35 6.02
C ALA A 67 20.48 -12.64 5.66
N SER A 68 19.36 -13.14 6.20
CA SER A 68 18.06 -12.48 5.99
C SER A 68 17.96 -11.16 6.78
N LEU A 69 17.40 -10.12 6.16
CA LEU A 69 17.11 -8.82 6.80
C LEU A 69 16.19 -8.99 8.02
N PHE A 70 15.19 -9.85 7.89
CA PHE A 70 14.31 -10.26 8.99
C PHE A 70 14.75 -11.62 9.50
N GLN A 71 15.31 -11.68 10.70
CA GLN A 71 15.69 -12.95 11.32
C GLN A 71 14.48 -13.75 11.85
N GLY A 72 13.33 -13.08 11.97
CA GLY A 72 12.07 -13.68 12.34
C GLY A 72 11.03 -12.58 12.54
N VAL A 73 9.81 -12.80 12.07
CA VAL A 73 8.70 -11.84 12.21
C VAL A 73 7.60 -12.51 13.01
N ASN A 74 7.09 -11.83 14.05
CA ASN A 74 5.96 -12.34 14.83
C ASN A 74 4.66 -12.15 14.04
N MET A 75 4.40 -13.05 13.10
CA MET A 75 3.23 -13.02 12.24
C MET A 75 1.93 -13.08 13.04
N ASN A 76 1.91 -13.86 14.13
CA ASN A 76 0.74 -13.95 15.02
C ASN A 76 0.39 -12.61 15.66
N GLN A 77 1.39 -11.79 16.00
CA GLN A 77 1.17 -10.45 16.54
C GLN A 77 0.72 -9.47 15.45
N LEU A 78 1.33 -9.52 14.27
CA LEU A 78 0.98 -8.64 13.14
C LEU A 78 -0.45 -8.90 12.63
N ARG A 79 -0.85 -10.17 12.52
CA ARG A 79 -2.18 -10.60 12.05
C ARG A 79 -3.32 -10.20 12.99
N LYS A 80 -3.03 -9.78 14.23
CA LYS A 80 -4.05 -9.16 15.11
C LYS A 80 -4.61 -7.85 14.52
N LYS A 81 -3.85 -7.17 13.67
CA LYS A 81 -4.33 -5.97 12.98
C LYS A 81 -5.13 -6.40 11.76
N ARG A 82 -6.44 -6.09 11.76
CA ARG A 82 -7.37 -6.44 10.67
C ARG A 82 -6.88 -6.03 9.29
N THR A 83 -6.24 -4.86 9.16
CA THR A 83 -5.71 -4.39 7.87
C THR A 83 -4.53 -5.22 7.36
N ILE A 84 -3.72 -5.79 8.27
CA ILE A 84 -2.60 -6.66 7.91
C ILE A 84 -3.14 -8.03 7.51
N GLU A 85 -4.08 -8.58 8.27
CA GLU A 85 -4.71 -9.86 7.94
C GLU A 85 -5.41 -9.81 6.58
N ALA A 86 -6.26 -8.80 6.35
CA ALA A 86 -6.94 -8.62 5.07
C ALA A 86 -5.95 -8.35 3.91
N PHE A 87 -4.80 -7.76 4.18
CA PHE A 87 -3.75 -7.61 3.18
C PHE A 87 -3.09 -8.96 2.83
N PHE A 88 -2.86 -9.83 3.81
CA PHE A 88 -2.34 -11.17 3.54
C PHE A 88 -3.31 -12.02 2.69
N GLN A 89 -4.62 -11.94 2.98
CA GLN A 89 -5.69 -12.58 2.20
C GLN A 89 -5.89 -11.97 0.80
N LEU A 90 -5.26 -10.84 0.51
CA LEU A 90 -5.28 -10.25 -0.82
C LEU A 90 -4.04 -10.70 -1.61
N MET A 91 -2.91 -10.86 -0.91
CA MET A 91 -1.61 -11.20 -1.49
C MET A 91 -1.47 -12.69 -1.83
N ASP A 92 -2.20 -13.58 -1.17
CA ASP A 92 -2.22 -15.02 -1.47
C ASP A 92 -2.86 -15.33 -2.84
N ASN A 93 -3.71 -14.45 -3.36
CA ASN A 93 -4.26 -14.55 -4.71
C ASN A 93 -3.27 -14.11 -5.82
N TYR A 94 -2.13 -13.50 -5.46
CA TYR A 94 -1.18 -12.99 -6.45
C TYR A 94 -0.46 -14.13 -7.18
N VAL A 95 -0.71 -14.26 -8.49
CA VAL A 95 0.01 -15.19 -9.37
C VAL A 95 0.96 -14.41 -10.29
N PRO A 96 2.29 -14.61 -10.23
CA PRO A 96 3.27 -13.91 -11.07
C PRO A 96 3.32 -14.48 -12.51
N ALA A 97 2.16 -14.72 -13.14
CA ALA A 97 2.09 -15.23 -14.50
C ALA A 97 1.94 -14.10 -15.52
N LEU A 98 2.66 -14.18 -16.64
CA LEU A 98 2.59 -13.21 -17.74
C LEU A 98 1.68 -13.72 -18.86
N GLY A 99 1.00 -12.80 -19.56
CA GLY A 99 0.22 -13.12 -20.77
C GLY A 99 -1.15 -13.78 -20.52
N ILE A 100 -1.50 -14.06 -19.26
CA ILE A 100 -2.81 -14.57 -18.88
C ILE A 100 -3.73 -13.38 -18.58
N ARG A 101 -4.97 -13.43 -19.09
CA ARG A 101 -6.00 -12.45 -18.74
C ARG A 101 -6.30 -12.58 -17.26
N GLU A 102 -6.08 -11.50 -16.52
CA GLU A 102 -6.43 -11.46 -15.10
C GLU A 102 -7.96 -11.48 -14.93
N THR A 103 -8.43 -12.39 -14.08
CA THR A 103 -9.83 -12.53 -13.70
C THR A 103 -9.94 -12.29 -12.21
N MET A 104 -11.11 -11.86 -11.77
CA MET A 104 -11.44 -11.77 -10.35
C MET A 104 -12.66 -12.65 -10.09
N ASP A 105 -12.50 -13.66 -9.25
CA ASP A 105 -13.60 -14.49 -8.79
C ASP A 105 -14.40 -13.79 -7.66
N THR A 106 -15.44 -14.47 -7.17
CA THR A 106 -16.30 -13.90 -6.13
C THR A 106 -15.59 -13.82 -4.77
N LYS A 107 -14.64 -14.71 -4.48
CA LYS A 107 -13.86 -14.74 -3.25
C LYS A 107 -12.86 -13.59 -3.22
N GLU A 108 -12.10 -13.41 -4.29
CA GLU A 108 -11.15 -12.31 -4.47
C GLU A 108 -11.83 -10.94 -4.37
N LYS A 109 -13.04 -10.83 -4.95
CA LYS A 109 -13.86 -9.61 -4.81
C LYS A 109 -14.30 -9.35 -3.36
N SER A 110 -14.59 -10.41 -2.60
CA SER A 110 -14.91 -10.30 -1.17
C SER A 110 -13.69 -9.87 -0.35
N GLU A 111 -12.51 -10.42 -0.66
CA GLU A 111 -11.25 -10.08 0.00
C GLU A 111 -10.83 -8.63 -0.26
N VAL A 112 -10.97 -8.14 -1.50
CA VAL A 112 -10.79 -6.72 -1.84
C VAL A 112 -11.73 -5.83 -1.03
N ASN A 113 -13.01 -6.21 -0.92
CA ASN A 113 -13.98 -5.44 -0.15
C ASN A 113 -13.64 -5.41 1.34
N ALA A 114 -13.27 -6.56 1.92
CA ALA A 114 -12.85 -6.67 3.31
C ALA A 114 -11.59 -5.85 3.60
N PHE A 115 -10.62 -5.87 2.69
CA PHE A 115 -9.42 -5.05 2.76
C PHE A 115 -9.77 -3.56 2.75
N LEU A 116 -10.57 -3.11 1.80
CA LEU A 116 -11.00 -1.71 1.71
C LEU A 116 -11.79 -1.26 2.94
N ASP A 117 -12.67 -2.11 3.48
CA ASP A 117 -13.41 -1.80 4.71
C ASP A 117 -12.46 -1.66 5.91
N ALA A 118 -11.49 -2.56 6.04
CA ALA A 118 -10.48 -2.47 7.09
C ALA A 118 -9.66 -1.17 6.95
N VAL A 119 -9.23 -0.83 5.74
CA VAL A 119 -8.40 0.36 5.48
C VAL A 119 -9.18 1.65 5.76
N VAL A 120 -10.39 1.81 5.23
CA VAL A 120 -11.20 3.03 5.42
C VAL A 120 -11.67 3.19 6.87
N SER A 121 -11.66 2.11 7.66
CA SER A 121 -11.93 2.20 9.11
C SER A 121 -10.78 2.79 9.93
N THR A 122 -9.55 2.85 9.40
CA THR A 122 -8.39 3.36 10.15
C THR A 122 -8.40 4.87 10.32
N GLN A 123 -7.83 5.36 11.43
CA GLN A 123 -7.71 6.80 11.68
C GLN A 123 -6.86 7.49 10.60
N VAL A 124 -5.81 6.81 10.13
CA VAL A 124 -4.95 7.31 9.05
C VAL A 124 -5.77 7.56 7.77
N MET A 125 -6.65 6.64 7.39
CA MET A 125 -7.45 6.79 6.17
C MET A 125 -8.57 7.82 6.34
N GLN A 126 -9.16 7.94 7.53
CA GLN A 126 -10.14 8.99 7.82
C GLN A 126 -9.54 10.39 7.68
N GLU A 127 -8.32 10.59 8.18
CA GLU A 127 -7.59 11.85 8.04
C GLU A 127 -7.21 12.16 6.59
N ALA A 128 -6.78 11.15 5.84
CA ALA A 128 -6.52 11.30 4.41
C ALA A 128 -7.81 11.65 3.64
N HIS A 129 -8.92 10.98 3.94
CA HIS A 129 -10.23 11.22 3.33
C HIS A 129 -10.71 12.65 3.57
N GLN A 130 -10.65 13.13 4.82
CA GLN A 130 -11.01 14.51 5.18
C GLN A 130 -10.17 15.53 4.40
N PHE A 131 -8.85 15.31 4.30
CA PHE A 131 -7.98 16.17 3.51
C PHE A 131 -8.39 16.19 2.02
N LEU A 132 -8.63 15.02 1.42
CA LEU A 132 -9.03 14.93 0.01
C LEU A 132 -10.40 15.59 -0.26
N VAL A 133 -11.35 15.45 0.66
CA VAL A 133 -12.65 16.15 0.59
C VAL A 133 -12.45 17.66 0.66
N SER A 134 -11.60 18.17 1.56
CA SER A 134 -11.30 19.60 1.67
C SER A 134 -10.70 20.18 0.39
N LYS A 135 -9.97 19.35 -0.38
CA LYS A 135 -9.38 19.71 -1.68
C LYS A 135 -10.30 19.43 -2.87
N ARG A 136 -11.54 18.97 -2.63
CA ARG A 136 -12.51 18.56 -3.66
C ARG A 136 -11.98 17.45 -4.59
N LEU A 137 -11.12 16.57 -4.06
CA LEU A 137 -10.51 15.46 -4.78
C LEU A 137 -11.19 14.11 -4.48
N SER A 138 -12.07 14.07 -3.48
CA SER A 138 -12.81 12.88 -3.06
C SER A 138 -14.26 13.24 -2.72
N PRO A 139 -15.23 12.35 -2.95
CA PRO A 139 -16.56 12.49 -2.39
C PRO A 139 -16.53 12.48 -0.86
N ALA A 140 -17.48 13.16 -0.22
CA ALA A 140 -17.57 13.21 1.24
C ALA A 140 -18.12 11.90 1.85
N GLY A 141 -18.90 11.14 1.09
CA GLY A 141 -19.47 9.87 1.54
C GLY A 141 -18.41 8.78 1.66
N LYS A 142 -18.38 8.07 2.80
CA LYS A 142 -17.46 6.94 3.04
C LYS A 142 -17.63 5.82 2.00
N ARG A 143 -18.88 5.52 1.60
CA ARG A 143 -19.19 4.50 0.59
C ARG A 143 -18.58 4.86 -0.76
N ASP A 144 -18.81 6.11 -1.19
CA ASP A 144 -18.35 6.58 -2.49
C ASP A 144 -16.83 6.76 -2.50
N PHE A 145 -16.22 7.09 -1.35
CA PHE A 145 -14.77 7.09 -1.18
C PHE A 145 -14.18 5.68 -1.28
N LYS A 146 -14.84 4.67 -0.67
CA LYS A 146 -14.45 3.26 -0.83
C LYS A 146 -14.49 2.85 -2.31
N GLU A 147 -15.54 3.25 -3.02
CA GLU A 147 -15.67 3.00 -4.47
C GLU A 147 -14.59 3.74 -5.28
N GLN A 148 -14.26 4.98 -4.91
CA GLN A 148 -13.14 5.71 -5.51
C GLN A 148 -11.82 4.94 -5.33
N LEU A 149 -11.53 4.44 -4.11
CA LEU A 149 -10.34 3.63 -3.84
C LEU A 149 -10.35 2.32 -4.64
N TYR A 150 -11.50 1.66 -4.74
CA TYR A 150 -11.64 0.47 -5.59
C TYR A 150 -11.29 0.78 -7.05
N ASN A 151 -11.81 1.89 -7.58
CA ASN A 151 -11.58 2.30 -8.96
C ASN A 151 -10.12 2.65 -9.25
N ILE A 152 -9.38 3.16 -8.27
CA ILE A 152 -7.96 3.47 -8.39
C ILE A 152 -7.12 2.19 -8.32
N TRP A 153 -7.41 1.30 -7.36
CA TRP A 153 -6.50 0.22 -6.97
C TRP A 153 -6.86 -1.15 -7.52
N PHE A 154 -8.14 -1.43 -7.72
CA PHE A 154 -8.67 -2.78 -7.94
C PHE A 154 -9.52 -2.87 -9.21
N LYS A 155 -9.76 -1.76 -9.91
CA LYS A 155 -10.41 -1.80 -11.22
C LYS A 155 -9.43 -2.31 -12.27
N PHE A 156 -9.92 -3.21 -13.11
CA PHE A 156 -9.18 -3.62 -14.30
C PHE A 156 -8.91 -2.43 -15.23
N TYR A 157 -7.69 -2.33 -15.72
CA TYR A 157 -7.32 -1.37 -16.75
C TYR A 157 -6.74 -2.09 -17.96
N ARG A 158 -6.82 -1.45 -19.13
CA ARG A 158 -6.24 -1.98 -20.36
C ARG A 158 -4.91 -1.28 -20.65
N ARG A 159 -3.85 -2.05 -20.86
CA ARG A 159 -2.55 -1.56 -21.35
C ARG A 159 -2.11 -2.42 -22.51
N ASN A 160 -1.87 -1.82 -23.68
CA ASN A 160 -1.45 -2.51 -24.91
C ASN A 160 -2.34 -3.71 -25.29
N GLY A 161 -3.66 -3.57 -25.14
CA GLY A 161 -4.64 -4.62 -25.46
C GLY A 161 -4.81 -5.72 -24.39
N GLN A 162 -3.98 -5.75 -23.35
CA GLN A 162 -4.11 -6.68 -22.23
C GLN A 162 -4.91 -6.06 -21.08
N VAL A 163 -5.81 -6.85 -20.49
CA VAL A 163 -6.55 -6.48 -19.27
C VAL A 163 -5.69 -6.87 -18.07
N LEU A 164 -5.32 -5.88 -17.27
CA LEU A 164 -4.48 -6.03 -16.09
C LEU A 164 -5.19 -5.46 -14.87
N PHE A 165 -4.91 -6.01 -13.70
CA PHE A 165 -5.33 -5.49 -12.40
C PHE A 165 -4.30 -4.48 -11.92
N VAL A 166 -4.75 -3.29 -11.52
CA VAL A 166 -3.84 -2.19 -11.11
C VAL A 166 -2.95 -2.62 -9.94
N PHE A 167 -3.51 -3.33 -8.95
CA PHE A 167 -2.77 -3.82 -7.80
C PHE A 167 -1.67 -4.84 -8.17
N ILE A 168 -1.95 -5.77 -9.09
CA ILE A 168 -0.98 -6.78 -9.55
C ILE A 168 0.09 -6.11 -10.44
N SER A 169 -0.29 -5.14 -11.26
CA SER A 169 0.62 -4.44 -12.17
C SER A 169 1.60 -3.50 -11.48
N CYS A 170 1.23 -2.92 -10.33
CA CYS A 170 2.14 -2.07 -9.55
C CYS A 170 3.22 -2.89 -8.82
N VAL A 171 2.91 -4.12 -8.39
CA VAL A 171 3.89 -5.04 -7.80
C VAL A 171 4.79 -5.68 -8.88
N ARG A 172 4.26 -5.87 -10.09
CA ARG A 172 4.98 -6.35 -11.29
C ARG A 172 6.15 -5.46 -11.74
N LEU A 173 6.23 -4.20 -11.31
CA LEU A 173 7.32 -3.27 -11.68
C LEU A 173 8.52 -3.28 -10.72
N SER A 174 8.53 -4.16 -9.72
CA SER A 174 9.61 -4.23 -8.71
C SER A 174 10.66 -5.33 -8.98
N TYR A 175 10.63 -5.98 -10.15
CA TYR A 175 11.60 -6.98 -10.57
C TYR A 175 12.05 -6.74 -12.02
#